data_AF-A0A2N2D6E2-F1
#
_entry.id   AF-A0A2N2D6E2-F1
#
_cell.length_a   1.000
_cell.length_b   1.000
_cell.length_c   1.000
_cell.angle_alpha   90.00
_cell.angle_beta   90.00
_cell.angle_gamma   90.00
#
_symmetry.space_group_name_H-M   'P 1'
#
loop_
_entity.id
_entity.type
_entity.pdbx_description
1 polymer ?
#
loop_
_entity_poly.entity_id
_entity_poly.type
_entity_poly.pdbx_seq_one_letter_code
_entity_poly.pdbx_strand_id
1 'polypeptide(L)' 'MVIGDRVVITEPKHFLFNLEGSLIGFRGEKSPGDVWLLILVDTRNRSYLIPQSMVKLVSEEDYIKNMQEH' A
#
# COMPACT_ATOMS: atom_id res chain seq x y z
N MET A 1 -2.29 0.44 -10.71
CA MET A 1 -1.23 0.08 -9.76
C MET A 1 -0.02 -0.37 -10.54
N VAL A 2 1.06 0.41 -10.45
CA VAL A 2 2.38 0.17 -11.04
C VAL A 2 3.45 0.41 -9.98
N ILE A 3 4.66 -0.11 -10.21
CA ILE A 3 5.80 0.15 -9.31
C ILE A 3 6.03 1.66 -9.21
N GLY A 4 6.20 2.15 -7.98
CA GLY A 4 6.31 3.57 -7.66
C GLY A 4 5.01 4.18 -7.13
N ASP A 5 3.85 3.55 -7.38
CA ASP A 5 2.58 4.05 -6.86
C ASP A 5 2.57 4.06 -5.33
N ARG A 6 2.04 5.14 -4.77
CA ARG A 6 1.68 5.26 -3.35
C ARG A 6 0.38 4.52 -3.09
N VAL A 7 0.36 3.75 -2.01
CA VAL A 7 -0.80 2.98 -1.58
C VAL A 7 -1.02 3.10 -0.08
N VAL A 8 -2.28 3.02 0.32
CA VAL A 8 -2.71 2.93 1.72
C VAL A 8 -3.33 1.57 1.98
N ILE A 9 -3.06 1.00 3.15
CA ILE A 9 -3.56 -0.30 3.56
C ILE A 9 -4.90 -0.10 4.26
N THR A 10 -5.97 -0.65 3.68
CA THR A 10 -7.36 -0.34 4.06
C THR A 10 -8.09 -1.46 4.77
N GLU A 11 -7.49 -2.65 4.91
CA GLU A 11 -8.12 -3.76 5.65
C GLU A 11 -8.09 -3.49 7.16
N PRO A 12 -9.25 -3.29 7.83
CA PRO A 12 -9.29 -2.84 9.23
C PRO A 12 -8.67 -3.81 10.24
N LYS A 13 -8.64 -5.11 9.90
CA LYS A 13 -8.03 -6.15 10.74
C LYS A 13 -6.53 -6.33 10.50
N HIS A 14 -5.96 -5.63 9.51
CA HIS A 14 -4.54 -5.70 9.22
C HIS A 14 -3.74 -4.86 10.23
N PHE A 15 -2.64 -5.38 10.76
CA PHE A 15 -1.79 -4.67 11.73
C PHE A 15 -1.10 -3.41 11.17
N LEU A 16 -1.23 -3.18 9.86
CA LEU A 16 -0.73 -2.01 9.14
C LEU A 16 -1.87 -1.13 8.61
N PHE A 17 -3.09 -1.31 9.11
CA PHE A 17 -4.25 -0.51 8.73
C PHE A 17 -3.95 1.00 8.82
N ASN A 18 -4.37 1.76 7.80
CA ASN A 18 -4.11 3.19 7.61
C ASN A 18 -2.64 3.58 7.46
N LEU A 19 -1.72 2.63 7.30
CA LEU A 19 -0.35 2.97 6.92
C LEU A 19 -0.21 3.06 5.41
N GLU A 20 0.61 4.01 4.98
CA GLU A 20 0.99 4.22 3.59
C GLU A 20 2.34 3.60 3.28
N GLY A 21 2.55 3.33 1.99
CA GLY A 21 3.84 2.92 1.46
C GLY A 21 3.90 3.00 -0.05
N SER A 22 5.06 2.67 -0.59
CA SER A 22 5.28 2.59 -2.04
C SER A 22 5.22 1.15 -2.51
N LEU A 23 4.54 0.93 -3.64
CA LEU A 23 4.55 -0.33 -4.35
C LEU A 23 5.92 -0.54 -5.01
N ILE A 24 6.66 -1.55 -4.56
CA ILE A 24 8.03 -1.86 -5.03
C ILE A 24 8.12 -3.20 -5.78
N GLY A 25 7.02 -3.95 -5.90
CA GLY A 25 6.98 -5.15 -6.70
C GLY A 25 5.69 -5.96 -6.62
N PHE A 26 5.58 -6.98 -7.46
CA PHE A 26 4.46 -7.91 -7.53
C PHE A 26 4.94 -9.35 -7.28
N ARG A 27 4.09 -10.19 -6.65
CA ARG A 27 4.43 -11.56 -6.25
C ARG A 27 3.28 -12.56 -6.45
N GLY A 28 2.96 -12.84 -7.70
CA GLY A 28 1.95 -13.85 -8.04
C GLY A 28 0.60 -13.58 -7.38
N GLU A 29 -0.29 -14.57 -7.40
CA GLU A 29 -1.64 -14.44 -6.89
C GLU A 29 -1.79 -15.09 -5.52
N LYS A 30 -2.46 -14.39 -4.61
CA LYS A 30 -3.01 -14.96 -3.37
C LYS A 30 -4.21 -15.86 -3.68
N SER A 31 -5.04 -15.41 -4.60
CA SER A 31 -6.22 -16.07 -5.18
C SER A 31 -6.44 -15.49 -6.57
N PRO A 32 -7.23 -16.14 -7.46
CA PRO A 32 -7.45 -15.62 -8.81
C PRO A 32 -7.89 -14.16 -8.80
N GLY A 33 -7.10 -13.28 -9.42
CA GLY A 33 -7.35 -11.83 -9.49
C GLY A 33 -6.91 -11.00 -8.26
N ASP A 34 -6.35 -11.60 -7.22
CA ASP A 34 -5.82 -10.90 -6.04
C ASP A 34 -4.31 -11.10 -5.92
N VAL A 35 -3.54 -10.15 -6.43
CA VAL A 35 -2.07 -10.21 -6.53
C VAL A 35 -1.43 -9.84 -5.19
N TRP A 36 -0.36 -10.53 -4.81
CA TRP A 36 0.47 -10.05 -3.70
C TRP A 36 1.33 -8.87 -4.15
N LEU A 37 1.17 -7.75 -3.46
CA LEU A 37 1.96 -6.55 -3.64
C LEU A 37 3.09 -6.51 -2.62
N LEU A 38 4.31 -6.22 -3.07
CA LEU A 38 5.42 -5.91 -2.18
C LEU A 38 5.43 -4.40 -1.94
N ILE A 39 5.10 -4.00 -0.71
CA ILE A 39 4.92 -2.59 -0.33
C ILE A 39 5.97 -2.22 0.71
N LEU A 40 6.76 -1.18 0.44
CA LEU A 40 7.66 -0.56 1.40
C LEU A 40 6.85 0.43 2.25
N VAL A 41 6.63 0.11 3.52
CA VAL A 41 5.84 0.97 4.43
C VAL A 41 6.74 2.02 5.07
N ASP A 42 6.42 3.29 4.82
CA ASP A 42 7.26 4.45 5.15
C ASP A 42 7.62 4.50 6.64
N THR A 43 6.61 4.40 7.51
CA THR A 43 6.77 4.51 8.97
C THR A 43 7.48 3.32 9.61
N ARG A 44 7.66 2.23 8.85
CA ARG A 44 8.30 0.99 9.33
C ARG A 44 9.67 0.74 8.72
N ASN A 45 10.02 1.48 7.66
CA ASN A 45 11.22 1.26 6.85
C ASN A 45 11.40 -0.23 6.49
N ARG A 46 10.30 -0.91 6.17
CA ARG A 46 10.26 -2.36 5.92
C ARG A 46 9.22 -2.70 4.86
N SER A 47 9.52 -3.70 4.05
CA SER A 47 8.60 -4.21 3.04
C SER A 47 7.71 -5.33 3.55
N TYR A 48 6.46 -5.36 3.11
CA TYR A 48 5.47 -6.39 3.43
C TYR A 48 4.79 -6.91 2.17
N LEU A 49 4.36 -8.18 2.18
CA LEU A 49 3.47 -8.73 1.17
C LEU A 49 2.02 -8.50 1.61
N ILE A 50 1.29 -7.73 0.83
CA ILE A 50 -0.09 -7.36 1.11
C ILE A 50 -0.93 -7.64 -0.14
N PRO A 51 -2.10 -8.28 -0.01
CA PRO A 51 -2.96 -8.53 -1.16
C PRO A 51 -3.45 -7.21 -1.77
N GLN A 52 -3.58 -7.17 -3.09
CA GLN A 52 -4.09 -6.00 -3.80
C GLN A 52 -5.49 -5.60 -3.30
N SER A 53 -6.32 -6.58 -2.92
CA SER A 53 -7.65 -6.35 -2.33
C SER A 53 -7.63 -5.56 -1.01
N MET A 54 -6.50 -5.52 -0.31
CA MET A 54 -6.35 -4.86 1.00
C MET A 54 -5.78 -3.44 0.90
N VAL A 55 -5.56 -2.91 -0.31
CA VAL A 55 -4.94 -1.60 -0.50
C VAL A 55 -5.72 -0.72 -1.47
N LYS A 56 -5.51 0.59 -1.37
CA LYS A 56 -5.99 1.59 -2.33
C LYS A 56 -4.85 2.48 -2.78
N LEU A 57 -4.93 2.98 -4.01
CA LEU A 57 -4.06 4.04 -4.48
C LEU A 57 -4.33 5.31 -3.66
N VAL A 58 -3.25 5.96 -3.24
CA VAL A 58 -3.33 7.32 -2.70
C VAL A 58 -3.26 8.26 -3.91
N SER A 59 -4.27 9.12 -4.06
CA SER A 59 -4.20 10.15 -5.11
C SER A 59 -3.12 11.17 -4.75
N GLU A 60 -2.58 11.86 -5.76
CA GLU A 60 -1.60 12.93 -5.51
C GLU A 60 -2.18 14.05 -4.63
N GLU A 61 -3.49 14.32 -4.75
CA GLU A 61 -4.22 15.28 -3.91
C GLU A 61 -4.29 14.83 -2.44
N ASP A 62 -4.62 13.56 -2.19
CA ASP A 62 -4.66 13.00 -0.83
C ASP A 62 -3.27 13.02 -0.18
N TYR A 63 -2.22 12.73 -0.96
CA TYR A 63 -0.85 12.74 -0.48
C TYR A 63 -0.39 14.14 -0.06
N ILE A 64 -0.62 15.16 -0.90
CA ILE A 64 -0.27 16.55 -0.59
C ILE A 64 -1.00 17.03 0.66
N LYS A 65 -2.28 16.68 0.81
CA LYS A 65 -3.06 17.02 2.00
C LYS A 65 -2.48 16.41 3.27
N ASN A 66 -2.13 15.12 3.22
CA ASN A 66 -1.58 14.41 4.37
C ASN A 66 -0.19 14.93 4.79
N MET A 67 0.59 15.51 3.87
CA MET A 67 1.89 16.15 4.16
C MET A 67 1.79 17.55 4.79
N GLN A 68 0.65 18.24 4.66
CA GLN A 68 0.47 19.57 5.24
C GLN A 68 -0.06 19.52 6.68
N GLU A 69 -0.51 18.35 7.14
CA GLU A 69 -1.12 18.13 8.45
C GLU A 69 -0.14 17.53 9.50
N HIS A 70 1.15 17.37 9.16
CA HIS A 70 2.23 16.91 10.04
C HIS A 70 3.46 17.82 9.98
#